data_AF-A0A0F6N0Q8-F1
#
_entry.id   AF-A0A0F6N0Q8-F1
#
_cell.length_a   1.000
_cell.length_b   1.000
_cell.length_c   1.000
_cell.angle_alpha   90.00
_cell.angle_beta   90.00
_cell.angle_gamma   90.00
#
_symmetry.space_group_name_H-M   'P 1'
#
loop_
_entity.id
_entity.type
_entity.pdbx_description
1 polymer ?
#
loop_
_entity_poly.entity_id
_entity_poly.type
_entity_poly.pdbx_seq_one_letter_code
_entity_poly.pdbx_strand_id
1 'polypeptide(L)' 'SGQMSFWGATVITNLLSAIPYLGHDLVQWVWGGFAVDNATLTRFFTFHFILPFIVLAMTMIHLMFLHETGSNNP' A
#
# COMPACT_ATOMS: atom_id res chain seq x y z
N SER A 1 17.12 14.40 -3.59
CA SER A 1 16.40 13.16 -3.96
C SER A 1 15.24 12.78 -3.03
N GLY A 2 14.98 13.49 -1.91
CA GLY A 2 13.85 13.20 -1.02
C GLY A 2 12.54 13.96 -1.29
N GLN A 3 12.57 15.06 -2.05
CA GLN A 3 11.39 15.92 -2.24
C GLN A 3 10.22 15.21 -2.96
N MET A 4 10.52 14.42 -4.01
CA MET A 4 9.48 13.67 -4.73
C MET A 4 8.87 12.57 -3.86
N SER A 5 9.68 11.89 -3.04
CA SER A 5 9.19 10.86 -2.11
C SER A 5 8.26 11.47 -1.05
N PHE A 6 8.63 12.62 -0.48
CA PHE A 6 7.82 13.33 0.51
C PHE A 6 6.48 13.83 -0.05
N TRP A 7 6.52 14.54 -1.18
CA TRP A 7 5.31 15.06 -1.82
C TRP A 7 4.43 13.94 -2.38
N GLY A 8 5.04 12.91 -2.97
CA GLY A 8 4.32 11.73 -3.44
C GLY A 8 3.58 11.01 -2.32
N ALA A 9 4.25 10.75 -1.19
CA ALA A 9 3.62 10.14 -0.01
C ALA A 9 2.45 10.99 0.49
N THR A 10 2.63 12.31 0.57
CA THR A 10 1.57 13.25 0.97
C THR A 10 0.36 13.17 0.04
N VAL A 11 0.56 13.26 -1.29
CA VAL A 11 -0.55 13.26 -2.25
C VAL A 11 -1.30 11.92 -2.26
N ILE A 12 -0.58 10.79 -2.32
CA ILE A 12 -1.20 9.47 -2.44
C ILE A 12 -2.03 9.13 -1.19
N THR A 13 -1.47 9.38 0.00
CA THR A 13 -2.19 9.07 1.24
C THR A 13 -3.40 9.99 1.46
N ASN A 14 -3.31 11.26 1.04
CA ASN A 14 -4.45 12.17 1.09
C ASN A 14 -5.63 11.73 0.19
N LEU A 15 -5.46 10.80 -0.76
CA LEU A 15 -6.60 10.22 -1.47
C LEU A 15 -7.60 9.55 -0.52
N LEU A 16 -7.14 9.04 0.64
CA LEU A 16 -8.01 8.46 1.68
C LEU A 16 -8.93 9.51 2.31
N SER A 17 -8.55 10.79 2.31
CA SER A 17 -9.38 11.87 2.85
C SER A 17 -10.71 12.04 2.12
N ALA A 18 -10.82 11.52 0.89
CA ALA A 18 -12.05 11.55 0.10
C ALA A 18 -13.16 10.64 0.66
N ILE A 19 -12.85 9.76 1.62
CA ILE A 19 -13.84 8.90 2.29
C ILE A 19 -14.66 9.74 3.28
N PRO A 20 -16.01 9.82 3.13
CA PRO A 20 -16.85 10.58 4.05
C PRO A 20 -16.75 10.09 5.49
N TYR A 21 -16.81 11.01 6.44
CA TYR A 21 -16.78 10.79 7.90
C TYR A 21 -15.46 10.23 8.47
N LEU A 22 -14.78 9.32 7.77
CA LEU A 22 -13.59 8.61 8.27
C LEU A 22 -12.28 9.04 7.59
N GLY A 23 -12.35 9.75 6.47
CA GLY A 23 -11.18 10.00 5.62
C GLY A 23 -10.02 10.70 6.34
N HIS A 24 -10.32 11.71 7.16
CA HIS A 24 -9.28 12.43 7.90
C HIS A 24 -8.58 11.54 8.95
N ASP A 25 -9.37 10.76 9.68
CA ASP A 25 -8.86 9.83 10.70
C ASP A 25 -7.99 8.74 10.06
N LEU A 26 -8.36 8.25 8.87
CA LEU A 26 -7.58 7.27 8.12
C LEU A 26 -6.23 7.85 7.68
N VAL A 27 -6.19 9.10 7.19
CA VAL A 27 -4.95 9.77 6.79
C VAL A 27 -4.01 9.92 8.00
N GLN A 28 -4.52 10.45 9.11
CA GLN A 28 -3.73 10.59 10.34
C GLN A 28 -3.28 9.24 10.89
N TRP A 29 -4.14 8.22 10.82
CA TRP A 29 -3.78 6.87 11.23
C TRP A 29 -2.65 6.31 10.38
N VAL A 30 -2.66 6.50 9.06
CA VAL A 30 -1.56 6.06 8.17
C VAL A 30 -0.26 6.80 8.52
N TRP A 31 -0.30 8.12 8.68
CA TRP A 31 0.90 8.92 8.99
C TRP A 31 1.43 8.69 10.41
N GLY A 32 0.55 8.38 11.36
CA GLY A 32 0.92 8.33 12.78
C GLY A 32 1.16 9.72 13.37
N GLY A 33 0.55 10.76 12.81
CA GLY A 33 0.71 12.16 13.18
C GLY A 33 -0.06 13.10 12.24
N PHE A 34 0.14 14.40 12.37
CA PHE A 34 -0.59 15.42 11.60
C PHE A 34 -0.02 15.66 10.18
N ALA A 35 1.17 15.14 9.88
CA ALA A 35 1.83 15.25 8.58
C ALA A 35 2.69 14.00 8.32
N VAL A 36 3.16 13.85 7.08
CA VAL A 36 4.17 12.85 6.73
C VAL A 36 5.47 13.16 7.47
N ASP A 37 5.97 12.22 8.26
CA ASP A 37 7.22 12.34 9.01
C ASP A 37 7.90 10.97 9.21
N ASN A 38 8.90 10.86 10.09
CA ASN A 38 9.65 9.64 10.36
C ASN A 38 8.78 8.44 10.81
N ALA A 39 7.67 8.72 11.50
CA ALA A 39 6.68 7.69 11.84
C ALA A 39 6.09 7.04 10.58
N THR A 40 5.73 7.85 9.58
CA THR A 40 5.28 7.39 8.27
C THR A 40 6.35 6.60 7.56
N LEU A 41 7.60 7.10 7.54
CA LEU A 41 8.73 6.45 6.86
C LEU A 41 9.00 5.04 7.42
N THR A 42 9.02 4.92 8.75
CA THR A 42 9.26 3.63 9.42
C THR A 42 8.16 2.63 9.09
N ARG A 43 6.88 3.05 9.12
CA ARG A 43 5.74 2.20 8.75
C ARG A 43 5.78 1.79 7.28
N PHE A 44 6.10 2.73 6.39
CA PHE A 44 6.22 2.46 4.96
C PHE A 44 7.34 1.47 4.66
N PHE A 45 8.46 1.56 5.37
CA PHE A 45 9.52 0.56 5.28
C PHE A 45 9.01 -0.83 5.69
N THR A 46 8.29 -0.95 6.81
CA THR A 46 7.70 -2.22 7.24
C THR A 46 6.71 -2.77 6.21
N PHE A 47 5.81 -1.95 5.67
CA PHE A 47 4.86 -2.36 4.64
C PHE A 47 5.57 -2.78 3.35
N HIS A 48 6.53 -1.97 2.89
CA HIS A 48 7.32 -2.28 1.69
C HIS A 48 8.11 -3.59 1.85
N PHE A 49 8.57 -3.89 3.05
CA PHE A 49 9.27 -5.14 3.33
C PHE A 49 8.35 -6.36 3.31
N ILE A 50 7.14 -6.26 3.90
CA ILE A 50 6.24 -7.43 4.02
C ILE A 50 5.39 -7.68 2.77
N LEU A 51 4.99 -6.63 2.04
CA LEU A 51 4.10 -6.74 0.88
C LEU A 51 4.64 -7.67 -0.23
N PRO A 52 5.94 -7.69 -0.57
CA PRO A 52 6.48 -8.63 -1.55
C PRO A 52 6.22 -10.09 -1.18
N PHE A 53 6.25 -10.45 0.11
CA PHE A 53 5.96 -11.81 0.56
C PHE A 53 4.47 -12.13 0.47
N ILE A 54 3.59 -11.16 0.73
CA ILE A 54 2.14 -11.30 0.50
C ILE A 54 1.85 -11.48 -0.99
N VAL A 55 2.49 -10.69 -1.86
CA VAL A 55 2.37 -10.82 -3.32
C VAL A 55 2.87 -12.18 -3.79
N LEU A 56 3.97 -12.69 -3.24
CA LEU A 56 4.46 -14.04 -3.53
C LEU A 56 3.42 -15.10 -3.16
N ALA A 57 2.83 -15.03 -1.96
CA ALA A 57 1.79 -15.95 -1.52
C ALA A 57 0.55 -15.88 -2.44
N MET A 58 0.10 -14.68 -2.79
CA MET A 58 -1.00 -14.46 -3.73
C MET A 58 -0.69 -15.00 -5.13
N THR A 59 0.56 -14.89 -5.58
CA THR A 59 1.03 -15.44 -6.85
C THR A 59 0.97 -16.97 -6.83
N MET A 60 1.35 -17.61 -5.73
CA MET A 60 1.22 -19.07 -5.59
C MET A 60 -0.24 -19.52 -5.63
N ILE A 61 -1.15 -18.81 -4.95
CA ILE A 61 -2.59 -19.07 -5.00
C ILE A 61 -3.12 -18.88 -6.44
N HIS A 62 -2.70 -17.82 -7.11
CA HIS A 62 -3.07 -17.56 -8.50
C HIS A 62 -2.62 -18.70 -9.44
N LEU A 63 -1.39 -19.18 -9.29
CA LEU A 63 -0.85 -20.29 -10.08
C LEU A 63 -1.54 -21.63 -9.75
N MET A 64 -1.95 -21.85 -8.50
CA MET A 64 -2.72 -23.03 -8.12
C MET A 64 -4.05 -23.09 -8.89
N PHE A 65 -4.82 -21.99 -8.92
CA PHE A 65 -6.06 -21.96 -9.69
C PHE A 65 -5.83 -22.05 -11.20
N LEU A 66 -4.78 -21.41 -11.72
CA LEU A 66 -4.40 -21.57 -13.13
C LEU A 66 -4.07 -23.03 -13.47
N HIS A 67 -3.42 -23.74 -12.56
CA HIS A 67 -3.09 -25.15 -12.74
C HIS A 67 -4.35 -26.03 -12.71
N GLU A 68 -5.36 -25.69 -11.92
CA GLU A 68 -6.65 -26.39 -11.89
C GLU A 68 -7.49 -26.16 -13.15
N THR A 69 -7.53 -24.93 -13.68
CA THR A 69 -8.35 -24.59 -14.86
C THR A 69 -7.64 -24.80 -16.18
N GLY A 70 -6.31 -24.86 -16.17
CA GLY A 70 -5.46 -24.83 -17.37
C GLY A 70 -5.34 -23.42 -17.98
N SER A 71 -4.39 -23.24 -18.90
CA SER A 71 -4.24 -22.01 -19.67
C SER A 71 -5.27 -21.93 -20.79
N ASN A 72 -5.81 -20.73 -21.01
CA ASN A 72 -6.62 -20.46 -22.18
C ASN A 72 -5.73 -20.41 -23.44
N ASN A 73 -6.27 -20.86 -24.57
CA ASN A 73 -5.70 -20.70 -25.91
C ASN A 73 -6.60 -19.74 -26.72
N PRO A 74 -6.06 -18.95 -27.68
CA PRO A 74 -6.89 -18.11 -28.55
C PRO A 74 -7.92 -18.89 -29.36
#